data_AF-A0A846IYM9-F1
#
_entry.id   AF-A0A846IYM9-F1
#
_cell.length_a   1.000
_cell.length_b   1.000
_cell.length_c   1.000
_cell.angle_alpha   90.00
_cell.angle_beta   90.00
_cell.angle_gamma   90.00
#
_symmetry.space_group_name_H-M   'P 1'
#
loop_
_entity.id
_entity.type
_entity.pdbx_description
1 polymer ?
#
loop_
_entity_poly.entity_id
_entity_poly.type
_entity_poly.pdbx_seq_one_letter_code
_entity_poly.pdbx_strand_id
1 'polypeptide(L)'
;NLDDFIYENYTVTVSKAKLEKVEVSYNGSVITDGEIGVGKSYVIKGYGNSENGVLYQFWVKDLSTNSWTMIRDYGETNSFNYTPAKAGKYLIGIHVKDKYSKENLDDFIYENYTVTISKAKLEKVEVSYDGNVITNGEIGVGKSYVIKGYGNSENGVLYQFWVKDLSTNSWTMIRDYGE
;
A
#
# COMPACT_ATOMS: atom_id res chain seq x y z
N ASN A 1 49.42 50.80 17.05
CA ASN A 1 48.34 50.70 18.05
C ASN A 1 47.04 50.34 17.37
N LEU A 2 46.78 49.04 17.31
CA LEU A 2 45.51 48.44 16.87
C LEU A 2 45.26 47.16 17.69
N ASP A 3 45.72 47.15 18.95
CA ASP A 3 45.88 45.93 19.77
C ASP A 3 44.79 45.74 20.83
N ASP A 4 43.67 46.47 20.77
CA ASP A 4 42.60 46.29 21.76
C ASP A 4 41.24 46.15 21.08
N PHE A 5 40.88 44.90 20.79
CA PHE A 5 39.54 44.51 20.35
C PHE A 5 38.95 43.54 21.36
N ILE A 6 37.78 43.89 21.88
CA ILE A 6 36.96 43.01 22.73
C ILE A 6 36.04 42.22 21.82
N TYR A 7 36.06 40.90 21.93
CA TYR A 7 35.09 40.00 21.30
C TYR A 7 34.31 39.25 22.37
N GLU A 8 33.00 39.17 22.19
CA GLU A 8 32.10 38.36 23.00
C GLU A 8 31.60 37.19 22.17
N ASN A 9 31.65 35.98 22.75
CA ASN A 9 31.14 34.78 22.12
C ASN A 9 29.68 34.57 22.54
N TYR A 10 28.78 34.49 21.56
CA TYR A 10 27.38 34.15 21.77
C TYR A 10 27.11 32.73 21.28
N THR A 11 26.42 31.93 22.09
CA THR A 11 25.92 30.62 21.67
C THR A 11 24.50 30.78 21.13
N VAL A 12 24.26 30.30 19.90
CA VAL A 12 22.92 30.22 19.31
C VAL A 12 22.39 28.82 19.57
N THR A 13 21.35 28.69 20.40
CA THR A 13 20.56 27.46 20.52
C THR A 13 19.58 27.37 19.37
N VAL A 14 19.61 26.25 18.66
CA VAL A 14 18.67 25.96 17.57
C VAL A 14 17.54 25.09 18.11
N SER A 15 16.29 25.47 17.86
CA SER A 15 15.11 24.68 18.20
C SER A 15 15.13 23.34 17.48
N LYS A 16 14.46 22.34 18.05
CA LYS A 16 14.28 21.02 17.45
C LYS A 16 12.80 20.79 17.16
N ALA A 17 12.50 20.16 16.03
CA ALA A 17 11.15 19.70 15.74
C ALA A 17 10.82 18.44 16.54
N LYS A 18 9.54 18.30 16.90
CA LYS A 18 8.96 17.06 17.44
C LYS A 18 7.88 16.58 16.48
N LEU A 19 7.78 15.26 16.28
CA LEU A 19 6.70 14.63 15.52
C LEU A 19 5.73 13.98 16.52
N GLU A 20 4.49 14.44 16.55
CA GLU A 20 3.48 13.97 17.50
C GLU A 20 2.82 12.67 17.04
N LYS A 21 2.49 12.58 15.74
CA LYS A 21 1.87 11.39 15.14
C LYS A 21 2.06 11.34 13.63
N VAL A 22 1.88 10.13 13.09
CA VAL A 22 1.78 9.83 11.66
C VAL A 22 0.45 9.15 11.41
N GLU A 23 -0.25 9.59 10.36
CA GLU A 23 -1.50 8.98 9.91
C GLU A 23 -1.37 8.56 8.45
N VAL A 24 -1.84 7.35 8.14
CA VAL A 24 -2.06 6.91 6.76
C VAL A 24 -3.55 6.86 6.51
N SER A 25 -4.00 7.42 5.39
CA SER A 25 -5.43 7.46 5.03
C SER A 25 -5.67 7.07 3.59
N TYR A 26 -6.87 6.57 3.31
CA TYR A 26 -7.36 6.23 1.98
C TYR A 26 -8.74 6.85 1.78
N ASN A 27 -8.94 7.59 0.69
CA ASN A 27 -10.19 8.30 0.40
C ASN A 27 -10.72 9.15 1.58
N GLY A 28 -9.80 9.75 2.35
CA GLY A 28 -10.14 10.59 3.52
C GLY A 28 -10.39 9.84 4.82
N SER A 29 -10.41 8.49 4.82
CA SER A 29 -10.53 7.68 6.03
C SER A 29 -9.16 7.21 6.52
N VAL A 30 -8.88 7.39 7.81
CA VAL A 30 -7.63 6.92 8.45
C VAL A 30 -7.64 5.39 8.54
N ILE A 31 -6.51 4.78 8.20
CA ILE A 31 -6.26 3.33 8.32
C ILE A 31 -5.76 3.03 9.73
N THR A 32 -6.52 2.21 10.47
CA THR A 32 -6.22 1.87 11.87
C THR A 32 -5.90 0.40 12.10
N ASP A 33 -6.20 -0.47 11.16
CA ASP A 33 -5.93 -1.91 11.21
C ASP A 33 -4.52 -2.28 10.71
N GLY A 34 -3.80 -1.32 10.13
CA GLY A 34 -2.48 -1.53 9.55
C GLY A 34 -2.54 -2.28 8.22
N GLU A 35 -3.70 -2.39 7.56
CA GLU A 35 -3.84 -3.04 6.26
C GLU A 35 -4.00 -2.02 5.13
N ILE A 36 -3.16 -2.13 4.10
CA ILE A 36 -3.23 -1.33 2.88
C ILE A 36 -3.15 -2.24 1.65
N GLY A 37 -3.51 -1.75 0.48
CA GLY A 37 -3.64 -2.53 -0.75
C GLY A 37 -2.63 -2.12 -1.80
N VAL A 38 -2.10 -3.10 -2.55
CA VAL A 38 -1.27 -2.84 -3.74
C VAL A 38 -2.02 -1.95 -4.74
N GLY A 39 -1.32 -0.98 -5.32
CA GLY A 39 -1.85 -0.12 -6.39
C GLY A 39 -2.82 0.97 -5.93
N LYS A 40 -3.18 1.02 -4.65
CA LYS A 40 -4.01 2.09 -4.07
C LYS A 40 -3.15 3.26 -3.62
N SER A 41 -3.61 4.48 -3.88
CA SER A 41 -2.91 5.70 -3.44
C SER A 41 -3.35 6.11 -2.04
N TYR A 42 -2.42 6.06 -1.09
CA TYR A 42 -2.63 6.45 0.30
C TYR A 42 -1.98 7.80 0.59
N VAL A 43 -2.61 8.60 1.45
CA VAL A 43 -2.02 9.84 1.98
C VAL A 43 -1.33 9.54 3.30
N ILE A 44 -0.02 9.69 3.34
CA ILE A 44 0.77 9.68 4.58
C ILE A 44 0.84 11.12 5.07
N LYS A 45 0.51 11.37 6.33
CA LYS A 45 0.50 12.72 6.92
C LYS A 45 1.18 12.74 8.28
N GLY A 46 2.08 13.70 8.48
CA GLY A 46 2.77 13.96 9.74
C GLY A 46 2.21 15.18 10.45
N TYR A 47 2.25 15.13 11.78
CA TYR A 47 1.86 16.23 12.66
C TYR A 47 3.05 16.62 13.50
N GLY A 48 3.90 17.48 12.95
CA GLY A 48 5.09 17.97 13.63
C GLY A 48 4.93 19.40 14.11
N ASN A 49 5.66 19.73 15.16
CA ASN A 49 5.72 21.07 15.76
C ASN A 49 7.16 21.52 15.94
N SER A 50 7.42 22.79 15.64
CA SER A 50 8.69 23.47 15.96
C SER A 50 8.48 24.98 15.97
N GLU A 51 9.32 25.71 16.69
CA GLU A 51 9.26 27.18 16.79
C GLU A 51 9.47 27.86 15.44
N ASN A 52 10.37 27.34 14.58
CA ASN A 52 10.74 27.96 13.31
C ASN A 52 10.09 27.29 12.08
N GLY A 53 9.14 26.39 12.30
CA GLY A 53 8.55 25.55 11.25
C GLY A 53 9.28 24.23 11.06
N VAL A 54 8.56 23.28 10.44
CA VAL A 54 8.97 21.88 10.34
C VAL A 54 9.20 21.49 8.89
N LEU A 55 10.30 20.79 8.64
CA LEU A 55 10.57 20.09 7.39
C LEU A 55 10.29 18.60 7.58
N TYR A 56 9.61 17.99 6.62
CA TYR A 56 9.16 16.60 6.61
C TYR A 56 9.83 15.82 5.49
N GLN A 57 10.38 14.64 5.81
CA GLN A 57 10.94 13.68 4.85
C GLN A 57 10.24 12.33 5.03
N PHE A 58 9.85 11.69 3.92
CA PHE A 58 9.02 10.48 3.95
C PHE A 58 9.80 9.26 3.50
N TRP A 59 9.61 8.16 4.23
CA TRP A 59 10.37 6.92 4.08
C TRP A 59 9.46 5.70 4.09
N VAL A 60 9.88 4.67 3.37
CA VAL A 60 9.29 3.33 3.42
C VAL A 60 10.40 2.30 3.55
N LYS A 61 10.23 1.33 4.46
CA LYS A 61 11.10 0.16 4.57
C LYS A 61 10.38 -1.09 4.08
N ASP A 62 10.92 -1.77 3.09
CA ASP A 62 10.49 -3.13 2.75
C ASP A 62 11.13 -4.11 3.73
N LEU A 63 10.32 -4.81 4.53
CA LEU A 63 10.84 -5.75 5.53
C LEU A 63 11.30 -7.09 4.91
N SER A 64 10.89 -7.41 3.68
CA SER A 64 11.36 -8.61 2.99
C SER A 64 12.81 -8.47 2.52
N THR A 65 13.23 -7.26 2.15
CA THR A 65 14.60 -6.95 1.72
C THR A 65 15.38 -6.14 2.76
N ASN A 66 14.74 -5.82 3.90
CA ASN A 66 15.27 -4.98 4.96
C ASN A 66 15.82 -3.62 4.47
N SER A 67 15.26 -3.08 3.38
CA SER A 67 15.79 -1.91 2.67
C SER A 67 14.90 -0.69 2.82
N TRP A 68 15.51 0.46 3.11
CA TRP A 68 14.84 1.76 3.18
C TRP A 68 14.83 2.45 1.82
N THR A 69 13.71 3.08 1.49
CA THR A 69 13.54 3.95 0.32
C THR A 69 13.00 5.29 0.78
N MET A 70 13.72 6.37 0.44
CA MET A 70 13.20 7.73 0.59
C MET A 70 12.21 7.97 -0.55
N ILE A 71 10.95 8.23 -0.21
CA ILE A 71 9.90 8.49 -1.20
C ILE A 71 9.65 9.99 -1.41
N ARG A 72 10.09 10.82 -0.46
CA ARG A 72 10.08 12.28 -0.57
C ARG A 72 11.14 12.89 0.34
N ASP A 73 11.99 13.75 -0.24
CA ASP A 73 12.98 14.51 0.52
C ASP A 73 12.35 15.64 1.36
N TYR A 74 13.12 16.23 2.27
CA TYR A 74 12.68 17.28 3.18
C TYR A 74 11.94 18.43 2.48
N GLY A 75 10.76 18.79 3.00
CA GLY A 75 10.01 19.97 2.59
C GLY A 75 8.97 20.39 3.62
N GLU A 76 8.37 21.56 3.45
CA GLU A 76 7.39 22.11 4.41
C GLU A 76 6.01 21.43 4.33
N THR A 77 5.74 20.64 3.27
CA THR A 77 4.48 19.90 3.12
C THR A 77 4.47 18.69 4.04
N ASN A 78 3.48 18.62 4.92
CA ASN A 78 3.35 17.56 5.92
C ASN A 78 2.61 16.31 5.42
N SER A 79 2.32 16.21 4.14
CA SER A 79 1.68 15.03 3.55
C SER A 79 2.28 14.61 2.21
N PHE A 80 2.15 13.32 1.90
CA PHE A 80 2.64 12.74 0.66
C PHE A 80 1.76 11.56 0.21
N ASN A 81 1.55 11.44 -1.11
CA ASN A 81 0.82 10.31 -1.69
C ASN A 81 1.77 9.15 -1.97
N TYR A 82 1.46 7.97 -1.43
CA TYR A 82 2.24 6.76 -1.62
C TYR A 82 1.37 5.63 -2.16
N THR A 83 1.85 4.97 -3.21
CA THR A 83 1.20 3.80 -3.83
C THR A 83 2.14 2.60 -3.74
N PRO A 84 1.86 1.61 -2.87
CA PRO A 84 2.71 0.42 -2.77
C PRO A 84 2.54 -0.47 -4.00
N ALA A 85 3.66 -0.87 -4.60
CA ALA A 85 3.67 -1.69 -5.81
C ALA A 85 3.71 -3.21 -5.55
N LYS A 86 4.03 -3.62 -4.32
CA LYS A 86 4.25 -5.03 -3.96
C LYS A 86 3.60 -5.35 -2.62
N ALA A 87 3.02 -6.54 -2.53
CA ALA A 87 2.50 -7.08 -1.28
C ALA A 87 3.64 -7.44 -0.32
N GLY A 88 3.40 -7.29 0.98
CA GLY A 88 4.40 -7.57 2.00
C GLY A 88 4.20 -6.74 3.26
N LYS A 89 5.18 -6.82 4.16
CA LYS A 89 5.21 -6.02 5.38
C LYS A 89 6.15 -4.84 5.21
N TYR A 90 5.70 -3.66 5.60
CA TYR A 90 6.43 -2.42 5.43
C TYR A 90 6.43 -1.61 6.72
N LEU A 91 7.49 -0.82 6.93
CA LEU A 91 7.41 0.34 7.81
C LEU A 91 7.19 1.58 6.96
N ILE A 92 6.22 2.41 7.33
CA ILE A 92 6.00 3.73 6.74
C ILE A 92 6.41 4.77 7.77
N GLY A 93 7.21 5.74 7.36
CA GLY A 93 7.90 6.64 8.26
C GLY A 93 7.95 8.08 7.82
N ILE A 94 8.03 8.97 8.79
CA ILE A 94 8.35 10.37 8.58
C ILE A 94 9.50 10.76 9.50
N HIS A 95 10.51 11.42 8.93
CA HIS A 95 11.50 12.18 9.69
C HIS A 95 11.10 13.65 9.69
N VAL A 96 11.32 14.33 10.80
CA VAL A 96 11.14 15.78 10.90
C VAL A 96 12.40 16.46 11.36
N LYS A 97 12.55 17.73 10.98
CA LYS A 97 13.51 18.63 11.59
C LYS A 97 13.02 20.08 11.56
N ASP A 98 13.53 20.88 12.48
CA ASP A 98 13.38 22.33 12.44
C ASP A 98 14.06 22.87 11.17
N LYS A 99 13.48 23.92 10.58
CA LYS A 99 14.00 24.57 9.37
C LYS A 99 15.48 24.99 9.48
N TYR A 100 15.95 25.31 10.68
CA TYR A 100 17.33 25.70 10.95
C TYR A 100 18.17 24.63 11.64
N SER A 101 17.60 23.44 11.92
CA SER A 101 18.35 22.34 12.50
C SER A 101 19.54 21.95 11.62
N LYS A 102 20.69 21.77 12.26
CA LYS A 102 21.93 21.30 11.62
C LYS A 102 22.03 19.78 11.62
N GLU A 103 21.11 19.11 12.32
CA GLU A 103 21.05 17.65 12.36
C GLU A 103 20.41 17.09 11.08
N ASN A 104 20.68 15.82 10.81
CA ASN A 104 20.04 15.13 9.69
C ASN A 104 18.53 14.98 9.92
N LEU A 105 18.12 14.74 11.17
CA LEU A 105 16.74 14.76 11.65
C LEU A 105 16.71 15.15 13.13
N ASP A 106 15.58 15.68 13.60
CA ASP A 106 15.35 15.94 15.03
C ASP A 106 14.49 14.84 15.68
N ASP A 107 13.51 14.30 14.95
CA ASP A 107 12.59 13.29 15.45
C ASP A 107 12.00 12.43 14.32
N PHE A 108 11.43 11.27 14.65
CA PHE A 108 10.82 10.37 13.68
C PHE A 108 9.76 9.45 14.30
N ILE A 109 8.84 8.97 13.46
CA ILE A 109 7.87 7.92 13.79
C ILE A 109 7.82 6.94 12.63
N TYR A 110 7.74 5.64 12.95
CA TYR A 110 7.57 4.54 11.99
C TYR A 110 6.38 3.67 12.41
N GLU A 111 5.50 3.38 11.46
CA GLU A 111 4.31 2.55 11.65
C GLU A 111 4.36 1.32 10.76
N ASN A 112 3.86 0.19 11.27
CA ASN A 112 3.83 -1.06 10.54
C ASN A 112 2.57 -1.15 9.67
N TYR A 113 2.76 -1.57 8.43
CA TYR A 113 1.66 -1.85 7.50
C TYR A 113 1.86 -3.17 6.79
N THR A 114 0.78 -3.92 6.62
CA THR A 114 0.71 -5.08 5.74
C THR A 114 0.04 -4.65 4.43
N VAL A 115 0.80 -4.69 3.34
CA VAL A 115 0.29 -4.49 1.99
C VAL A 115 -0.27 -5.81 1.47
N THR A 116 -1.56 -5.84 1.17
CA THR A 116 -2.29 -7.01 0.66
C THR A 116 -2.68 -6.82 -0.81
N ILE A 117 -2.95 -7.94 -1.49
CA ILE A 117 -3.56 -7.93 -2.82
C ILE A 117 -5.05 -8.22 -2.62
N SER A 118 -5.90 -7.35 -3.15
CA SER A 118 -7.33 -7.60 -3.25
C SER A 118 -7.55 -8.93 -3.96
N LYS A 119 -8.14 -9.89 -3.27
CA LYS A 119 -8.45 -11.21 -3.84
C LYS A 119 -9.59 -11.08 -4.83
N ALA A 120 -9.49 -11.79 -5.96
CA ALA A 120 -10.63 -11.95 -6.84
C ALA A 120 -11.75 -12.72 -6.13
N LYS A 121 -12.99 -12.31 -6.35
CA LYS A 121 -14.18 -13.03 -5.90
C LYS A 121 -14.92 -13.56 -7.12
N LEU A 122 -15.37 -14.80 -7.05
CA LEU A 122 -16.25 -15.40 -8.06
C LEU A 122 -17.69 -15.19 -7.59
N GLU A 123 -18.49 -14.48 -8.39
CA GLU A 123 -19.89 -14.18 -8.06
C GLU A 123 -20.83 -15.22 -8.65
N LYS A 124 -20.53 -15.72 -9.86
CA LYS A 124 -21.38 -16.67 -10.58
C LYS A 124 -20.59 -17.56 -11.52
N VAL A 125 -21.06 -18.80 -11.68
CA VAL A 125 -20.71 -19.67 -12.80
C VAL A 125 -21.99 -19.95 -13.58
N GLU A 126 -21.90 -19.92 -14.90
CA GLU A 126 -23.01 -20.16 -15.81
C GLU A 126 -22.62 -21.19 -16.86
N VAL A 127 -23.52 -22.14 -17.12
CA VAL A 127 -23.40 -23.11 -18.21
C VAL A 127 -24.51 -22.84 -19.20
N SER A 128 -24.18 -22.82 -20.48
CA SER A 128 -25.14 -22.58 -21.56
C SER A 128 -24.95 -23.55 -22.73
N TYR A 129 -26.02 -23.78 -23.47
CA TYR A 129 -26.08 -24.61 -24.67
C TYR A 129 -26.88 -23.88 -25.76
N ASP A 130 -26.34 -23.80 -26.98
CA ASP A 130 -26.93 -23.05 -28.10
C ASP A 130 -27.41 -21.64 -27.71
N GLY A 131 -26.59 -20.93 -26.92
CA GLY A 131 -26.88 -19.57 -26.45
C GLY A 131 -27.86 -19.46 -25.28
N ASN A 132 -28.44 -20.56 -24.81
CA ASN A 132 -29.40 -20.57 -23.70
C ASN A 132 -28.77 -21.07 -22.40
N VAL A 133 -29.01 -20.36 -21.30
CA VAL A 133 -28.53 -20.74 -19.96
C VAL A 133 -29.27 -21.96 -19.44
N ILE A 134 -28.53 -22.93 -18.91
CA ILE A 134 -29.08 -24.16 -18.33
C ILE A 134 -29.38 -23.90 -16.85
N THR A 135 -30.64 -24.08 -16.45
CA THR A 135 -31.11 -23.83 -15.08
C THR A 135 -31.62 -25.08 -14.37
N ASN A 136 -31.97 -26.13 -15.11
CA ASN A 136 -32.47 -27.40 -14.56
C ASN A 136 -31.35 -28.35 -14.10
N GLY A 137 -30.09 -28.02 -14.38
CA GLY A 137 -28.93 -28.84 -14.01
C GLY A 137 -28.70 -30.07 -14.88
N GLU A 138 -29.43 -30.21 -16.00
CA GLU A 138 -29.32 -31.36 -16.89
C GLU A 138 -28.43 -31.05 -18.10
N ILE A 139 -27.43 -31.89 -18.33
CA ILE A 139 -26.55 -31.85 -19.50
C ILE A 139 -26.56 -33.21 -20.20
N GLY A 140 -26.44 -33.18 -21.54
CA GLY A 140 -26.51 -34.34 -22.41
C GLY A 140 -25.13 -34.75 -22.93
N VAL A 141 -24.97 -36.05 -23.16
CA VAL A 141 -23.74 -36.63 -23.71
C VAL A 141 -23.53 -36.19 -25.16
N GLY A 142 -22.26 -35.92 -25.53
CA GLY A 142 -21.88 -35.57 -26.90
C GLY A 142 -22.22 -34.13 -27.32
N LYS A 143 -22.68 -33.28 -26.39
CA LYS A 143 -22.99 -31.87 -26.63
C LYS A 143 -21.84 -30.96 -26.20
N SER A 144 -21.68 -29.85 -26.90
CA SER A 144 -20.71 -28.81 -26.55
C SER A 144 -21.38 -27.69 -25.74
N TYR A 145 -20.87 -27.44 -24.55
CA TYR A 145 -21.39 -26.43 -23.63
C TYR A 145 -20.42 -25.26 -23.48
N VAL A 146 -20.95 -24.06 -23.23
CA VAL A 146 -20.15 -22.89 -22.89
C VAL A 146 -20.25 -22.64 -21.39
N ILE A 147 -19.11 -22.59 -20.72
CA ILE A 147 -19.01 -22.29 -19.29
C ILE A 147 -18.42 -20.89 -19.13
N LYS A 148 -19.10 -20.02 -18.40
CA LYS A 148 -18.65 -18.65 -18.10
C LYS A 148 -18.54 -18.46 -16.59
N GLY A 149 -17.40 -17.91 -16.16
CA GLY A 149 -17.21 -17.40 -14.81
C GLY A 149 -17.39 -15.88 -14.79
N TYR A 150 -18.09 -15.39 -13.78
CA TYR A 150 -18.27 -13.96 -13.52
C TYR A 150 -17.61 -13.65 -12.19
N GLY A 151 -16.35 -13.23 -12.25
CA GLY A 151 -15.59 -12.77 -11.11
C GLY A 151 -15.29 -11.28 -11.19
N ASN A 152 -14.98 -10.72 -10.03
CA ASN A 152 -14.61 -9.32 -9.84
C ASN A 152 -13.31 -9.21 -9.03
N SER A 153 -12.47 -8.28 -9.45
CA SER A 153 -11.21 -7.93 -8.79
C SER A 153 -10.78 -6.55 -9.27
N GLU A 154 -10.16 -5.77 -8.39
CA GLU A 154 -9.57 -4.48 -8.76
C GLU A 154 -8.40 -4.64 -9.75
N ASN A 155 -7.75 -5.80 -9.77
CA ASN A 155 -6.55 -6.08 -10.58
C ASN A 155 -6.83 -7.02 -11.77
N GLY A 156 -8.10 -7.20 -12.15
CA GLY A 156 -8.50 -8.18 -13.16
C GLY A 156 -8.62 -9.59 -12.59
N VAL A 157 -9.25 -10.47 -13.38
CA VAL A 157 -9.60 -11.83 -12.96
C VAL A 157 -9.05 -12.84 -13.97
N LEU A 158 -8.34 -13.84 -13.46
CA LEU A 158 -7.95 -15.02 -14.20
C LEU A 158 -8.86 -16.17 -13.78
N TYR A 159 -9.25 -17.01 -14.73
CA TYR A 159 -10.15 -18.14 -14.49
C TYR A 159 -9.50 -19.45 -14.91
N GLN A 160 -9.51 -20.42 -14.01
CA GLN A 160 -9.25 -21.83 -14.26
C GLN A 160 -10.58 -22.59 -14.12
N PHE A 161 -10.87 -23.52 -15.02
CA PHE A 161 -12.12 -24.28 -15.03
C PHE A 161 -11.87 -25.76 -14.75
N TRP A 162 -12.70 -26.33 -13.89
CA TRP A 162 -12.64 -27.73 -13.48
C TRP A 162 -14.01 -28.39 -13.57
N VAL A 163 -14.01 -29.68 -13.88
CA VAL A 163 -15.19 -30.55 -13.82
C VAL A 163 -14.90 -31.68 -12.87
N LYS A 164 -15.84 -31.95 -11.95
CA LYS A 164 -15.78 -33.10 -11.05
C LYS A 164 -16.65 -34.22 -11.60
N ASP A 165 -16.04 -35.37 -11.86
CA ASP A 165 -16.80 -36.61 -12.03
C ASP A 165 -17.16 -37.14 -10.64
N LEU A 166 -18.46 -37.14 -10.33
CA LEU A 166 -18.97 -37.59 -9.04
C LEU A 166 -18.93 -39.10 -8.87
N SER A 167 -18.92 -39.87 -9.96
CA SER A 167 -18.89 -41.34 -9.92
C SER A 167 -17.52 -41.86 -9.49
N THR A 168 -16.46 -41.20 -9.98
CA THR A 168 -15.06 -41.51 -9.67
C THR A 168 -14.47 -40.57 -8.60
N ASN A 169 -15.27 -39.59 -8.14
CA ASN A 169 -14.85 -38.52 -7.24
C ASN A 169 -13.58 -37.78 -7.69
N SER A 170 -13.36 -37.70 -9.01
CA SER A 170 -12.14 -37.19 -9.61
C SER A 170 -12.34 -35.83 -10.27
N TRP A 171 -11.39 -34.94 -10.08
CA TRP A 171 -11.38 -33.61 -10.70
C TRP A 171 -10.56 -33.62 -11.97
N THR A 172 -11.12 -33.06 -13.04
CA THR A 172 -10.42 -32.82 -14.31
C THR A 172 -10.37 -31.32 -14.57
N MET A 173 -9.17 -30.80 -14.81
CA MET A 173 -9.00 -29.42 -15.27
C MET A 173 -9.32 -29.36 -16.77
N ILE A 174 -10.21 -28.47 -17.16
CA ILE A 174 -10.63 -28.29 -18.55
C ILE A 174 -10.11 -27.00 -19.17
N ARG A 175 -9.63 -26.05 -18.35
CA ARG A 175 -8.90 -24.87 -18.80
C ARG A 175 -8.06 -24.30 -17.67
N ASP A 176 -6.81 -23.95 -17.94
CA ASP A 176 -5.93 -23.29 -16.97
C ASP A 176 -6.19 -21.78 -16.89
N TYR A 177 -5.53 -21.09 -15.95
CA TYR A 177 -5.51 -19.64 -15.89
C TYR A 177 -4.91 -19.05 -17.17
N GLY A 178 -5.72 -18.32 -17.94
CA GLY A 178 -5.20 -17.40 -18.96
C GLY A 178 -4.91 -17.98 -20.35
N GLU A 179 -5.75 -18.88 -20.87
CA GLU A 179 -5.95 -19.09 -22.32
C GLU A 179 -7.42 -18.86 -22.72
#